data_AF-A0A3D5NQT4-F1
#
_entry.id   AF-A0A3D5NQT4-F1
#
_cell.length_a   1.000
_cell.length_b   1.000
_cell.length_c   1.000
_cell.angle_alpha   90.00
_cell.angle_beta   90.00
_cell.angle_gamma   90.00
#
_symmetry.space_group_name_H-M   'P 1'
#
loop_
_entity.id
_entity.type
_entity.pdbx_description
1 polymer ?
#
loop_
_entity_poly.entity_id
_entity_poly.type
_entity_poly.pdbx_seq_one_letter_code
_entity_poly.pdbx_strand_id
1 'polypeptide(L)'
;MKSGSKRGRFMVEFMMYIVLSVLFMSSSLRLYRGIITDYRANLSFLKHTDYAYHAFEVLKVDFYTHSQSFALAGNSLHIRKNDYITGNEIILQQRGSRLIYLYGTTVQELCHDLVNVEMKKVGDILFIRLVFSDVTYERGFDIGT
;
A
#
# COMPACT_ATOMS: atom_id res chain seq x y z
N MET A 1 56.65 30.77 -35.94
CA MET A 1 55.44 29.92 -35.97
C MET A 1 55.34 29.09 -34.67
N LYS A 2 54.68 29.58 -33.61
CA LYS A 2 54.42 28.82 -32.36
C LYS A 2 53.06 29.15 -31.69
N SER A 3 52.27 30.08 -32.25
CA SER A 3 51.07 30.63 -31.61
C SER A 3 49.79 29.81 -31.86
N GLY A 4 49.63 29.20 -33.04
CA GLY A 4 48.45 28.40 -33.39
C GLY A 4 48.27 27.11 -32.58
N SER A 5 49.38 26.48 -32.18
CA SER A 5 49.37 25.22 -31.40
C SER A 5 48.83 25.42 -29.97
N LYS A 6 49.14 26.55 -29.32
CA LYS A 6 48.64 26.85 -27.95
C LYS A 6 47.15 27.15 -27.92
N ARG A 7 46.64 27.90 -28.91
CA ARG A 7 45.20 28.21 -29.03
C ARG A 7 44.35 26.98 -29.35
N GLY A 8 44.85 26.10 -30.23
CA GLY A 8 44.18 24.82 -30.52
C GLY A 8 44.10 23.90 -29.30
N ARG A 9 45.18 23.81 -28.52
CA ARG A 9 45.21 23.01 -27.28
C ARG A 9 44.23 23.54 -26.23
N PHE A 10 44.17 24.86 -26.05
CA PHE A 10 43.23 25.52 -25.14
C PHE A 10 41.76 25.28 -25.53
N MET A 11 41.43 25.33 -26.83
CA MET A 11 40.08 25.04 -27.29
C MET A 11 39.67 23.57 -27.07
N VAL A 12 40.60 22.64 -27.26
CA VAL A 12 40.34 21.21 -27.00
C VAL A 12 40.14 20.95 -25.51
N GLU A 13 40.96 21.55 -24.65
CA GLU A 13 40.79 21.47 -23.19
C GLU A 13 39.45 22.08 -22.76
N PHE A 14 39.10 23.26 -23.27
CA PHE A 14 37.81 23.90 -23.00
C PHE A 14 36.62 23.04 -23.43
N MET A 15 36.68 22.45 -24.64
CA MET A 15 35.64 21.51 -25.11
C MET A 15 35.57 20.26 -24.24
N MET A 16 36.71 19.72 -23.80
CA MET A 16 36.75 18.56 -22.90
C MET A 16 36.06 18.88 -21.58
N TYR A 17 36.30 20.06 -20.99
CA TYR A 17 35.59 20.50 -19.77
C TYR A 17 34.08 20.62 -19.97
N ILE A 18 33.63 21.14 -21.12
CA ILE A 18 32.21 21.20 -21.45
C ILE A 18 31.62 19.80 -21.55
N VAL A 19 32.25 18.88 -22.30
CA VAL A 19 31.76 17.50 -22.43
C VAL A 19 31.72 16.80 -21.07
N LEU A 20 32.78 16.93 -20.27
CA LEU A 20 32.86 16.31 -18.95
C LEU A 20 31.79 16.88 -17.99
N SER A 21 31.56 18.19 -18.00
CA SER A 21 30.53 18.82 -17.16
C SER A 21 29.12 18.40 -17.57
N VAL A 22 28.83 18.25 -18.87
CA VAL A 22 27.56 17.72 -19.36
C VAL A 22 27.37 16.26 -18.97
N LEU A 23 28.41 15.43 -19.07
CA LEU A 23 28.37 14.03 -18.62
C LEU A 23 28.13 13.93 -17.11
N PHE A 24 28.79 14.78 -16.32
CA PHE A 24 28.61 14.84 -14.88
C PHE A 24 27.17 15.27 -14.52
N MET A 25 26.65 16.31 -15.16
CA MET A 25 25.26 16.74 -14.97
C MET A 25 24.25 15.65 -15.38
N SER A 26 24.46 14.99 -16.51
CA SER A 26 23.59 13.89 -16.97
C SER A 26 23.56 12.74 -15.97
N SER A 27 24.75 12.34 -15.48
CA SER A 27 24.90 11.25 -14.50
C SER A 27 24.23 11.63 -13.17
N SER A 28 24.46 12.85 -12.70
CA SER A 28 23.85 13.38 -11.48
C SER A 28 22.33 13.44 -11.58
N LEU A 29 21.78 13.86 -12.73
CA LEU A 29 20.33 13.90 -12.95
C LEU A 29 19.71 12.50 -12.96
N ARG A 30 20.40 11.50 -13.53
CA ARG A 30 19.93 10.11 -13.51
C ARG A 30 19.91 9.54 -12.10
N LEU A 31 20.97 9.78 -11.33
CA LEU A 31 21.04 9.40 -9.92
C LEU A 31 19.92 10.06 -9.12
N TYR A 32 19.72 11.37 -9.28
CA TYR A 32 18.65 12.10 -8.63
C TYR A 32 17.27 11.52 -8.97
N ARG A 33 17.00 11.23 -10.25
CA ARG A 33 15.75 10.58 -10.66
C ARG A 33 15.57 9.21 -10.01
N GLY A 34 16.62 8.40 -9.96
CA GLY A 34 16.59 7.09 -9.28
C GLY A 34 16.21 7.24 -7.81
N ILE A 35 16.92 8.11 -7.08
CA ILE A 35 16.67 8.38 -5.65
C ILE A 35 15.24 8.86 -5.40
N ILE A 36 14.70 9.74 -6.25
CA ILE A 36 13.32 10.22 -6.10
C ILE A 36 12.30 9.10 -6.34
N THR A 37 12.53 8.23 -7.32
CA THR A 37 11.67 7.08 -7.58
C THR A 37 11.68 6.13 -6.38
N ASP A 38 12.86 5.80 -5.85
CA ASP A 38 13.01 4.90 -4.70
C ASP A 38 12.37 5.50 -3.45
N TYR A 39 12.57 6.81 -3.22
CA TYR A 39 11.94 7.54 -2.13
C TYR A 39 10.40 7.46 -2.19
N ARG A 40 9.82 7.65 -3.38
CA ARG A 40 8.36 7.53 -3.58
C ARG A 40 7.86 6.11 -3.35
N ALA A 41 8.59 5.10 -3.81
CA ALA A 41 8.25 3.70 -3.57
C ALA A 41 8.27 3.37 -2.07
N ASN A 42 9.29 3.81 -1.35
CA ASN A 42 9.39 3.61 0.10
C ASN A 42 8.27 4.34 0.87
N LEU A 43 7.90 5.54 0.43
CA LEU A 43 6.80 6.30 1.03
C LEU A 43 5.45 5.61 0.80
N SER A 44 5.21 5.08 -0.40
CA SER A 44 4.03 4.25 -0.72
C SER A 44 3.98 3.01 0.16
N PHE A 45 5.09 2.29 0.27
CA PHE A 45 5.22 1.10 1.10
C PHE A 45 4.89 1.39 2.58
N LEU A 46 5.44 2.46 3.15
CA LEU A 46 5.15 2.86 4.54
C LEU A 46 3.67 3.20 4.75
N LYS A 47 3.08 3.93 3.80
CA LYS A 47 1.66 4.29 3.83
C LYS A 47 0.76 3.06 3.81
N HIS A 48 1.02 2.10 2.90
CA HIS A 48 0.23 0.88 2.81
C HIS A 48 0.43 -0.05 4.01
N THR A 49 1.64 -0.05 4.60
CA THR A 49 1.90 -0.74 5.87
C THR A 49 1.02 -0.18 6.99
N ASP A 50 0.96 1.14 7.13
CA ASP A 50 0.14 1.80 8.15
C ASP A 50 -1.36 1.52 7.95
N TYR A 51 -1.85 1.61 6.72
CA TYR A 51 -3.24 1.30 6.38
C TYR A 51 -3.61 -0.16 6.70
N ALA A 52 -2.75 -1.10 6.30
CA ALA A 52 -2.96 -2.52 6.60
C ALA A 52 -2.94 -2.78 8.10
N TYR A 53 -1.97 -2.19 8.83
CA TYR A 53 -1.87 -2.32 10.28
C TYR A 53 -3.13 -1.80 10.97
N HIS A 54 -3.56 -0.57 10.64
CA HIS A 54 -4.75 0.03 11.21
C HIS A 54 -5.99 -0.82 10.95
N ALA A 55 -6.20 -1.24 9.70
CA ALA A 55 -7.31 -2.10 9.32
C ALA A 55 -7.31 -3.40 10.14
N PHE A 56 -6.17 -4.08 10.23
CA PHE A 56 -6.09 -5.33 10.99
C PHE A 56 -6.30 -5.15 12.49
N GLU A 57 -5.86 -4.05 13.10
CA GLU A 57 -6.13 -3.80 14.52
C GLU A 57 -7.61 -3.49 14.77
N VAL A 58 -8.28 -2.75 13.87
CA VAL A 58 -9.74 -2.54 13.96
C VAL A 58 -10.48 -3.88 13.82
N LEU A 59 -10.15 -4.67 12.80
CA LEU A 59 -10.75 -6.01 12.58
C LEU A 59 -10.54 -6.93 13.78
N LYS A 60 -9.34 -6.91 14.36
CA LYS A 60 -9.00 -7.68 15.58
C LYS A 60 -9.93 -7.30 16.72
N VAL A 61 -10.06 -6.01 17.03
CA VAL A 61 -10.92 -5.52 18.11
C VAL A 61 -12.37 -5.93 17.86
N ASP A 62 -12.87 -5.75 16.64
CA ASP A 62 -14.26 -6.06 16.30
C ASP A 62 -14.56 -7.56 16.37
N PHE A 63 -13.65 -8.42 15.91
CA PHE A 63 -13.82 -9.86 15.99
C PHE A 63 -13.77 -10.36 17.43
N TYR A 64 -12.93 -9.79 18.30
CA TYR A 64 -12.94 -10.15 19.73
C TYR A 64 -14.19 -9.67 20.48
N THR A 65 -14.77 -8.55 20.08
CA THR A 65 -15.90 -7.94 20.80
C THR A 65 -17.27 -8.43 20.32
N HIS A 66 -17.38 -8.89 19.08
CA HIS A 66 -18.67 -9.17 18.45
C HIS A 66 -18.81 -10.59 17.87
N SER A 67 -17.85 -11.49 18.10
CA SER A 67 -17.89 -12.87 17.59
C SER A 67 -18.94 -13.73 18.29
N GLN A 68 -20.15 -13.77 17.73
CA GLN A 68 -21.08 -14.87 17.98
C GLN A 68 -21.20 -15.79 16.76
N SER A 69 -21.16 -15.23 15.54
CA SER A 69 -21.08 -16.03 14.32
C SER A 69 -20.50 -15.26 13.15
N PHE A 70 -19.82 -15.99 12.27
CA PHE A 70 -19.25 -15.48 11.03
C PHE A 70 -19.74 -16.31 9.85
N ALA A 71 -20.16 -15.64 8.79
CA ALA A 71 -20.48 -16.25 7.50
C ALA A 71 -19.70 -15.54 6.39
N LEU A 72 -19.00 -16.32 5.57
CA LEU A 72 -18.33 -15.80 4.38
C LEU A 72 -19.18 -16.12 3.16
N ALA A 73 -19.66 -15.08 2.47
CA ALA A 73 -20.46 -15.20 1.26
C ALA A 73 -19.72 -14.53 0.10
N GLY A 74 -19.02 -15.33 -0.71
CA GLY A 74 -18.12 -14.81 -1.74
C GLY A 74 -16.95 -14.05 -1.11
N ASN A 75 -16.84 -12.75 -1.39
CA ASN A 75 -15.79 -11.87 -0.87
C ASN A 75 -16.31 -10.85 0.16
N SER A 76 -17.50 -11.09 0.70
CA SER A 76 -18.10 -10.32 1.78
C SER A 76 -18.18 -11.18 3.03
N LEU A 77 -17.67 -10.66 4.14
CA LEU A 77 -17.76 -11.29 5.45
C LEU A 77 -18.92 -10.67 6.23
N HIS A 78 -19.83 -11.53 6.65
CA HIS A 78 -20.98 -11.21 7.47
C HIS A 78 -20.69 -11.60 8.92
N ILE A 79 -20.77 -10.62 9.81
CA ILE A 79 -20.51 -10.78 11.25
C ILE A 79 -21.80 -10.48 11.97
N ARG A 80 -22.35 -11.46 12.68
CA ARG A 80 -23.59 -11.27 13.42
C ARG A 80 -23.29 -10.84 14.86
N LYS A 81 -23.81 -9.67 15.23
CA LYS A 81 -23.78 -9.13 16.59
C LYS A 81 -24.89 -9.77 17.44
N ASN A 82 -24.69 -9.79 18.77
CA ASN A 82 -25.63 -10.33 19.73
C ASN A 82 -27.05 -9.74 19.56
N ASP A 83 -28.07 -10.59 19.67
CA ASP A 83 -29.48 -10.31 19.31
C ASP A 83 -30.13 -9.12 20.08
N TYR A 84 -29.44 -8.55 21.07
CA TYR A 84 -29.89 -7.40 21.87
C TYR A 84 -29.63 -6.01 21.23
N ILE A 85 -29.05 -5.94 20.02
CA ILE A 85 -28.74 -4.67 19.34
C ILE A 85 -29.58 -4.54 18.04
N THR A 86 -30.29 -3.44 17.82
CA THR A 86 -30.98 -3.22 16.56
C THR A 86 -29.97 -2.98 15.41
N GLY A 87 -29.93 -3.86 14.42
CA GLY A 87 -28.92 -3.86 13.34
C GLY A 87 -27.84 -4.94 13.53
N ASN A 88 -28.28 -6.20 13.60
CA ASN A 88 -27.49 -7.36 14.06
C ASN A 88 -26.40 -7.86 13.09
N GLU A 89 -26.12 -7.17 12.00
CA GLU A 89 -25.19 -7.64 10.99
C GLU A 89 -24.22 -6.54 10.58
N ILE A 90 -22.93 -6.88 10.66
CA ILE A 90 -21.84 -6.11 10.07
C ILE A 90 -21.44 -6.81 8.78
N ILE A 91 -21.35 -6.05 7.69
CA ILE A 91 -20.83 -6.57 6.44
C ILE A 91 -19.49 -5.91 6.15
N LEU A 92 -18.43 -6.71 6.13
CA LEU A 92 -17.12 -6.31 5.66
C LEU A 92 -17.02 -6.66 4.17
N GLN A 93 -16.77 -5.66 3.33
CA GLN A 93 -16.60 -5.89 1.90
C GLN A 93 -15.72 -4.82 1.26
N GLN A 94 -15.16 -5.15 0.10
CA GLN A 94 -14.47 -4.17 -0.73
C GLN A 94 -15.48 -3.36 -1.56
N ARG A 95 -15.30 -2.04 -1.60
CA ARG A 95 -16.03 -1.14 -2.49
C ARG A 95 -15.04 -0.22 -3.21
N GLY A 96 -14.79 -0.50 -4.48
CA GLY A 96 -13.74 0.18 -5.24
C GLY A 96 -12.37 -0.09 -4.62
N SER A 97 -11.60 0.96 -4.31
CA SER A 97 -10.28 0.85 -3.68
C SER A 97 -10.31 0.84 -2.14
N ARG A 98 -11.48 0.62 -1.54
CA ARG A 98 -11.68 0.74 -0.09
C ARG A 98 -12.22 -0.54 0.51
N LEU A 99 -11.73 -0.88 1.70
CA LEU A 99 -12.36 -1.87 2.56
C LEU A 99 -13.28 -1.14 3.51
N ILE A 100 -14.55 -1.55 3.55
CA ILE A 100 -15.56 -0.88 4.36
C ILE A 100 -16.30 -1.86 5.25
N TYR A 101 -16.74 -1.36 6.39
CA TYR A 101 -17.82 -1.94 7.16
C TYR A 101 -19.14 -1.24 6.87
N LEU A 102 -20.18 -2.05 6.72
CA LEU A 102 -21.56 -1.62 6.69
C LEU A 102 -22.25 -2.05 7.98
N TYR A 103 -22.79 -1.07 8.71
CA TYR A 103 -23.54 -1.25 9.94
C TYR A 103 -24.94 -0.64 9.75
N GLY A 104 -25.90 -1.45 9.29
CA GLY A 104 -27.21 -0.94 8.89
C GLY A 104 -27.07 0.08 7.75
N THR A 105 -27.32 1.37 8.04
CA THR A 105 -27.18 2.48 7.08
C THR A 105 -25.83 3.20 7.15
N THR A 106 -25.00 2.90 8.16
CA THR A 106 -23.72 3.55 8.38
C THR A 106 -22.62 2.84 7.62
N VAL A 107 -21.74 3.61 6.97
CA VAL A 107 -20.55 3.12 6.28
C VAL A 107 -19.31 3.61 7.02
N GLN A 108 -18.44 2.70 7.45
CA GLN A 108 -17.15 3.02 8.01
C GLN A 108 -16.05 2.50 7.08
N GLU A 109 -15.08 3.36 6.76
CA GLU A 109 -13.93 2.98 5.93
C GLU A 109 -12.80 2.49 6.83
N LEU A 110 -12.24 1.33 6.51
CA LEU A 110 -11.17 0.69 7.29
C LEU A 110 -9.80 0.82 6.63
N CYS A 111 -9.78 0.76 5.31
CA CYS A 111 -8.55 0.77 4.53
C CYS A 111 -8.81 1.40 3.16
N HIS A 112 -7.78 2.01 2.58
CA HIS A 112 -7.82 2.66 1.28
C HIS A 112 -6.70 2.13 0.37
N ASP A 113 -6.75 2.53 -0.90
CA ASP A 113 -5.77 2.21 -1.94
C ASP A 113 -5.57 0.71 -2.20
N LEU A 114 -6.62 -0.06 -1.95
CA LEU A 114 -6.65 -1.49 -2.22
C LEU A 114 -6.92 -1.76 -3.70
N VAL A 115 -6.15 -2.67 -4.27
CA VAL A 115 -6.43 -3.28 -5.57
C VAL A 115 -7.47 -4.38 -5.39
N ASN A 116 -7.26 -5.25 -4.39
CA ASN A 116 -8.14 -6.35 -4.09
C ASN A 116 -8.12 -6.66 -2.59
N VAL A 117 -9.19 -7.29 -2.11
CA VAL A 117 -9.25 -7.92 -0.80
C VAL A 117 -9.64 -9.37 -1.02
N GLU A 118 -8.96 -10.31 -0.37
CA GLU A 118 -9.32 -11.71 -0.43
C GLU A 118 -9.60 -12.21 0.98
N MET A 119 -10.72 -12.89 1.15
CA MET A 119 -11.12 -13.46 2.43
C MET A 119 -11.25 -14.97 2.27
N LYS A 120 -10.64 -15.73 3.18
CA LYS A 120 -10.66 -17.20 3.14
C LYS A 120 -10.78 -17.76 4.55
N LYS A 121 -11.80 -18.59 4.78
CA LYS A 121 -11.93 -19.36 6.02
C LYS A 121 -11.25 -20.73 5.88
N VAL A 122 -10.42 -21.10 6.85
CA VAL A 122 -9.78 -22.41 6.96
C VAL A 122 -9.94 -22.90 8.40
N GLY A 123 -10.85 -23.84 8.64
CA GLY A 123 -11.24 -24.23 9.99
C GLY A 123 -11.80 -23.03 10.76
N ASP A 124 -11.23 -22.78 11.95
CA ASP A 124 -11.61 -21.68 12.83
C ASP A 124 -10.78 -20.40 12.60
N ILE A 125 -9.97 -20.37 11.54
CA ILE A 125 -9.17 -19.20 11.20
C ILE A 125 -9.73 -18.53 9.94
N LEU A 126 -10.02 -17.24 10.04
CA LEU A 126 -10.34 -16.38 8.91
C LEU A 126 -9.08 -15.63 8.46
N PHE A 127 -8.61 -15.91 7.26
CA PHE A 127 -7.55 -15.17 6.62
C PHE A 127 -8.13 -14.01 5.82
N ILE A 128 -7.60 -12.81 6.05
CA ILE A 128 -7.91 -11.61 5.28
C ILE A 128 -6.62 -11.10 4.67
N ARG A 129 -6.61 -11.02 3.34
CA ARG A 129 -5.50 -10.53 2.55
C ARG A 129 -5.86 -9.20 1.91
N LEU A 130 -5.05 -8.19 2.17
CA LEU A 130 -5.13 -6.85 1.61
C LEU A 130 -4.08 -6.70 0.51
N VAL A 131 -4.52 -6.49 -0.72
CA VAL A 131 -3.63 -6.35 -1.88
C VAL A 131 -3.56 -4.88 -2.28
N PHE A 132 -2.38 -4.28 -2.15
CA PHE A 132 -2.05 -2.94 -2.66
C PHE A 132 -1.31 -3.08 -3.99
N SER A 133 -1.01 -1.95 -4.64
CA SER A 133 -0.31 -1.94 -5.94
C SER A 133 1.15 -2.39 -5.85
N ASP A 134 1.79 -2.21 -4.69
CA ASP A 134 3.21 -2.45 -4.43
C ASP A 134 3.47 -3.57 -3.41
N VAL A 135 2.52 -3.82 -2.50
CA VAL A 135 2.68 -4.80 -1.41
C VAL A 135 1.37 -5.54 -1.11
N THR A 136 1.48 -6.72 -0.52
CA THR A 136 0.33 -7.51 -0.06
C THR A 136 0.55 -7.92 1.38
N TYR A 137 -0.50 -7.79 2.19
CA TYR A 137 -0.49 -8.19 3.60
C TYR A 137 -1.60 -9.20 3.87
N GLU A 138 -1.30 -10.21 4.65
CA GLU A 138 -2.28 -11.22 5.08
C GLU A 138 -2.21 -11.40 6.58
N ARG A 139 -3.38 -11.49 7.22
CA ARG A 139 -3.48 -11.83 8.63
C ARG A 139 -4.60 -12.85 8.84
N GLY A 140 -4.29 -13.88 9.63
CA GLY A 140 -5.26 -14.82 10.14
C GLY A 140 -5.86 -14.30 11.45
N PHE A 141 -7.18 -14.42 11.57
CA PHE A 141 -7.94 -14.12 12.76
C PHE A 141 -8.59 -15.38 13.27
N ASP A 142 -8.39 -15.68 14.55
CA ASP A 142 -9.13 -16.74 15.21
C ASP A 142 -10.59 -16.29 15.38
N ILE A 143 -11.49 -17.04 14.75
CA ILE A 143 -12.94 -16.82 14.80
C ILE A 143 -13.66 -17.98 15.50
N GLY A 144 -12.91 -18.76 16.30
CA GLY A 144 -13.40 -19.88 17.07
C GLY A 144 -14.74 -19.59 17.76
N THR A 145 -15.67 -20.50 17.53
CA THR A 145 -16.96 -20.62 18.23
C THR A 145 -16.79 -20.82 19.73
#